data_AF-A0AA36ITM2-F1
#
_entry.id   AF-A0AA36ITM2-F1
#
_cell.length_a   1.000
_cell.length_b   1.000
_cell.length_c   1.000
_cell.angle_alpha   90.00
_cell.angle_beta   90.00
_cell.angle_gamma   90.00
#
_symmetry.space_group_name_H-M   'P 1'
#
loop_
_entity.id
_entity.type
_entity.pdbx_description
1 polymer ?
#
loop_
_entity_poly.entity_id
_entity_poly.type
_entity_poly.pdbx_seq_one_letter_code
_entity_poly.pdbx_strand_id
1 'polypeptide(L)'
;MTLDLHVSGLSGCLCTVTAGYTWVVSDVKAAIEHATGISRWEQQLLAGTRELADMSPLSGEVLDLTLIRKQLEMKDWLSLIQEEPQILEHSAHWVKECRTIVLEAVKQDGQMLQHSKLCDDHEVALAAVSDCGLALAHVSASLRNDRQIVLAAVQEAGCALEFASGKLKNDAEVVLAAVRKDASALQHASRQLREDHRFLLAVIRRNSQAFSLLPIQWQSSREFALEAAEQNGDVLAHMPEAFQSDRDIASTAVRQNGLALRYTPSSLRDLKLVLEAVTENDAALQYAGEFQAQREVILSAIKPEGVALALQYASPALLHDESFLLDVVQKNPSALLHSSAESLHGCRRFILEAAHRNGSILSHASPDLQADRDVVLTAVKQHSASFMNAASGLRCDPCFALEAVAVNGLLLEYLSSDLCSDATIAKTAVQQNWKAIRFVPAALRSNRDLLMSAVQQNALALRYGTGDAVDAAVSLAAVSSDWRALQFVPLHLKCNLQIVNAAVKQDPRALQYVPRDVQMRVLLPTYEELDKLSQMPQAPT
;
A
#
# COMPACT_ATOMS: atom_id res chain seq x y z
N MET A 1 14.77 -56.09 35.93
CA MET A 1 14.74 -56.07 37.41
C MET A 1 13.96 -54.84 37.81
N THR A 2 13.18 -54.90 38.87
CA THR A 2 12.41 -53.77 39.42
C THR A 2 12.80 -53.56 40.88
N LEU A 3 12.57 -52.36 41.41
CA LEU A 3 12.83 -51.99 42.80
C LEU A 3 11.53 -51.46 43.40
N ASP A 4 11.12 -52.01 44.54
CA ASP A 4 9.95 -51.51 45.26
C ASP A 4 10.38 -50.39 46.22
N LEU A 5 9.88 -49.19 45.97
CA LEU A 5 10.13 -47.99 46.77
C LEU A 5 8.97 -47.76 47.72
N HIS A 6 9.23 -47.74 49.03
CA HIS A 6 8.23 -47.40 50.03
C HIS A 6 8.18 -45.89 50.26
N VAL A 7 7.05 -45.27 49.95
CA VAL A 7 6.85 -43.83 50.08
C VAL A 7 6.02 -43.56 51.33
N SER A 8 6.60 -42.84 52.29
CA SER A 8 5.96 -42.49 53.56
C SER A 8 5.79 -40.98 53.69
N GLY A 9 4.66 -40.54 54.23
CA GLY A 9 4.46 -39.16 54.67
C GLY A 9 4.77 -38.98 56.15
N LEU A 10 4.62 -37.76 56.66
CA LEU A 10 4.79 -37.43 58.09
C LEU A 10 3.81 -38.18 59.01
N SER A 11 2.71 -38.70 58.45
CA SER A 11 1.65 -39.44 59.15
C SER A 11 1.69 -40.96 58.94
N GLY A 12 2.68 -41.51 58.22
CA GLY A 12 2.84 -42.95 57.97
C GLY A 12 3.03 -43.32 56.49
N CYS A 13 3.05 -44.62 56.18
CA CYS A 13 3.22 -45.13 54.82
C CYS A 13 2.05 -44.71 53.90
N LEU A 14 2.36 -44.13 52.74
CA LEU A 14 1.38 -43.63 51.77
C LEU A 14 1.14 -44.62 50.63
N CYS A 15 2.22 -45.08 49.98
CA CYS A 15 2.14 -46.01 48.86
C CYS A 15 3.48 -46.73 48.62
N THR A 16 3.45 -47.85 47.90
CA THR A 16 4.65 -48.51 47.37
C THR A 16 4.67 -48.36 45.85
N VAL A 17 5.78 -47.88 45.30
CA VAL A 17 5.97 -47.67 43.86
C VAL A 17 7.02 -48.65 43.33
N THR A 18 6.65 -49.49 42.37
CA THR A 18 7.59 -50.40 41.70
C THR A 18 8.31 -49.67 40.56
N ALA A 19 9.53 -49.20 40.83
CA ALA A 19 10.34 -48.43 39.89
C ALA A 19 11.30 -49.32 39.08
N GLY A 20 11.59 -48.91 37.83
CA GLY A 20 12.65 -49.50 37.03
C GLY A 20 14.03 -48.94 37.40
N TYR A 21 15.11 -49.70 37.19
CA TYR A 21 16.50 -49.25 37.49
C TYR A 21 16.97 -48.08 36.59
N THR A 22 16.22 -47.74 35.55
CA THR A 22 16.48 -46.61 34.65
C THR A 22 15.62 -45.38 34.98
N TRP A 23 14.75 -45.46 35.98
CA TRP A 23 13.88 -44.34 36.36
C TRP A 23 14.68 -43.23 37.03
N VAL A 24 14.31 -42.00 36.71
CA VAL A 24 14.74 -40.81 37.47
C VAL A 24 13.67 -40.43 38.50
N VAL A 25 14.02 -39.51 39.39
CA VAL A 25 13.11 -39.04 40.45
C VAL A 25 11.81 -38.46 39.88
N SER A 26 11.82 -37.85 38.68
CA SER A 26 10.58 -37.38 38.03
C SER A 26 9.60 -38.53 37.71
N ASP A 27 10.11 -39.69 37.29
CA ASP A 27 9.28 -40.86 36.98
C ASP A 27 8.62 -41.41 38.25
N VAL A 28 9.37 -41.39 39.37
CA VAL A 28 8.85 -41.77 40.68
C VAL A 28 7.79 -40.79 41.16
N LYS A 29 8.02 -39.48 41.01
CA LYS A 29 7.01 -38.47 41.35
C LYS A 29 5.73 -38.65 40.55
N ALA A 30 5.83 -38.97 39.25
CA ALA A 30 4.68 -39.27 38.41
C ALA A 30 3.93 -40.52 38.88
N ALA A 31 4.64 -41.57 39.29
CA ALA A 31 4.02 -42.78 39.83
C ALA A 31 3.37 -42.55 41.20
N ILE A 32 3.95 -41.72 42.07
CA ILE A 32 3.35 -41.30 43.35
C ILE A 32 2.10 -40.46 43.10
N GLU A 33 2.12 -39.57 42.12
CA GLU A 33 0.96 -38.76 41.74
C GLU A 33 -0.19 -39.67 41.29
N HIS A 34 0.10 -40.68 40.47
CA HIS A 34 -0.88 -41.66 40.05
C HIS A 34 -1.46 -42.47 41.23
N ALA A 35 -0.64 -42.82 42.22
CA ALA A 35 -1.06 -43.62 43.37
C ALA A 35 -1.80 -42.82 44.45
N THR A 36 -1.46 -41.55 44.65
CA THR A 36 -1.91 -40.76 45.81
C THR A 36 -2.75 -39.54 45.44
N GLY A 37 -2.73 -39.11 44.18
CA GLY A 37 -3.35 -37.86 43.72
C GLY A 37 -2.61 -36.58 44.16
N ILE A 38 -1.46 -36.70 44.82
CA ILE A 38 -0.61 -35.55 45.18
C ILE A 38 0.20 -35.16 43.95
N SER A 39 -0.01 -33.93 43.44
CA SER A 39 0.66 -33.49 42.22
C SER A 39 2.18 -33.52 42.34
N ARG A 40 2.90 -34.00 41.32
CA ARG A 40 4.37 -34.10 41.31
C ARG A 40 5.10 -32.81 41.71
N TRP A 41 4.47 -31.65 41.49
CA TRP A 41 5.00 -30.33 41.82
C TRP A 41 4.87 -29.98 43.30
N GLU A 42 3.89 -30.56 43.99
CA GLU A 42 3.76 -30.47 45.45
C GLU A 42 4.64 -31.53 46.16
N GLN A 43 5.26 -32.45 45.42
CA GLN A 43 6.07 -33.52 45.99
C GLN A 43 7.53 -33.10 46.17
N GLN A 44 7.95 -33.00 47.44
CA GLN A 44 9.35 -32.94 47.82
C GLN A 44 9.76 -34.32 48.35
N LEU A 45 10.61 -35.03 47.61
CA LEU A 45 11.06 -36.38 47.97
C LEU A 45 12.42 -36.31 48.66
N LEU A 46 12.49 -36.91 49.84
CA LEU A 46 13.71 -37.05 50.62
C LEU A 46 14.12 -38.53 50.72
N ALA A 47 15.39 -38.82 50.46
CA ALA A 47 16.03 -40.07 50.86
C ALA A 47 16.78 -39.83 52.18
N GLY A 48 16.23 -40.31 53.30
CA GLY A 48 16.70 -39.92 54.64
C GLY A 48 16.54 -38.42 54.87
N THR A 49 17.65 -37.69 54.98
CA THR A 49 17.66 -36.22 55.14
C THR A 49 18.01 -35.45 53.86
N ARG A 50 18.23 -36.14 52.74
CA ARG A 50 18.69 -35.52 51.48
C ARG A 50 17.52 -35.36 50.51
N GLU A 51 17.33 -34.13 50.01
CA GLU A 51 16.38 -33.86 48.93
C GLU A 51 16.88 -34.38 47.59
N LEU A 52 15.97 -35.04 46.87
CA LEU A 52 16.23 -35.62 45.57
C LEU A 52 15.78 -34.65 44.48
N ALA A 53 16.71 -34.27 43.61
CA ALA A 53 16.41 -33.48 42.42
C ALA A 53 15.82 -34.36 41.31
N ASP A 54 14.92 -33.80 40.50
CA ASP A 54 14.07 -34.55 39.55
C ASP A 54 14.85 -35.40 38.54
N MET A 55 16.03 -34.95 38.11
CA MET A 55 16.88 -35.65 37.13
C MET A 55 17.87 -36.63 37.76
N SER A 56 17.82 -36.84 39.07
CA SER A 56 18.74 -37.77 39.75
C SER A 56 18.32 -39.22 39.47
N PRO A 57 19.23 -40.11 39.06
CA PRO A 57 18.93 -41.53 38.95
C PRO A 57 18.71 -42.14 40.34
N LEU A 58 17.81 -43.11 40.43
CA LEU A 58 17.58 -43.86 41.67
C LEU A 58 18.77 -44.79 41.91
N SER A 59 19.65 -44.43 42.85
CA SER A 59 20.69 -45.35 43.33
C SER A 59 20.02 -46.51 44.07
N GLY A 60 20.39 -47.75 43.76
CA GLY A 60 19.77 -48.98 44.30
C GLY A 60 19.83 -49.19 45.82
N GLU A 61 20.33 -48.21 46.59
CA GLU A 61 20.31 -48.18 48.06
C GLU A 61 19.11 -47.41 48.65
N VAL A 62 18.34 -46.69 47.83
CA VAL A 62 17.18 -45.91 48.29
C VAL A 62 15.93 -46.79 48.23
N LEU A 63 15.54 -47.38 49.36
CA LEU A 63 14.33 -48.21 49.49
C LEU A 63 13.16 -47.44 50.11
N ASP A 64 13.45 -46.47 50.98
CA ASP A 64 12.46 -45.66 51.69
C ASP A 64 12.55 -44.19 51.30
N LEU A 65 11.44 -43.61 50.85
CA LEU A 65 11.30 -42.20 50.48
C LEU A 65 10.35 -41.51 51.44
N THR A 66 10.75 -40.35 51.97
CA THR A 66 9.85 -39.47 52.70
C THR A 66 9.28 -38.42 51.75
N LEU A 67 7.96 -38.42 51.60
CA LEU A 67 7.23 -37.41 50.84
C LEU A 67 6.81 -36.26 51.78
N ILE A 68 7.33 -35.07 51.50
CA ILE A 68 6.86 -33.82 52.09
C ILE A 68 6.01 -33.09 51.05
N ARG A 69 4.82 -32.67 51.47
CA ARG A 69 3.95 -31.84 50.63
C ARG A 69 4.42 -30.38 50.72
N LYS A 70 4.99 -29.85 49.65
CA LYS A 70 5.37 -28.44 49.54
C LYS A 70 4.12 -27.59 49.35
N GLN A 71 3.91 -26.60 50.22
CA GLN A 71 2.94 -25.53 49.96
C GLN A 71 3.60 -24.51 49.03
N LEU A 72 3.38 -24.65 47.73
CA LEU A 72 3.84 -23.69 46.74
C LEU A 72 3.05 -22.39 46.87
N GLU A 73 3.75 -21.25 46.98
CA GLU A 73 3.11 -19.94 46.98
C GLU A 73 2.76 -19.52 45.54
N MET A 74 1.93 -18.47 45.39
CA MET A 74 1.52 -17.97 44.08
C MET A 74 2.72 -17.62 43.17
N LYS A 75 3.82 -17.10 43.74
CA LYS A 75 5.02 -16.76 42.98
C LYS A 75 5.71 -18.00 42.39
N ASP A 76 5.78 -19.08 43.15
CA ASP A 76 6.38 -20.33 42.69
C ASP A 76 5.56 -20.92 41.54
N TRP A 77 4.23 -20.88 41.66
CA TRP A 77 3.34 -21.31 40.57
C TRP A 77 3.48 -20.45 39.31
N LEU A 78 3.64 -19.13 39.47
CA LEU A 78 3.88 -18.25 38.33
C LEU A 78 5.21 -18.59 37.63
N SER A 79 6.29 -18.83 38.39
CA SER A 79 7.56 -19.26 37.81
C SER A 79 7.45 -20.62 37.10
N LEU A 80 6.73 -21.58 37.69
CA LEU A 80 6.49 -22.90 37.06
C LEU A 80 5.68 -22.78 35.76
N ILE A 81 4.60 -21.99 35.76
CA ILE A 81 3.78 -21.75 34.57
C ILE A 81 4.58 -21.02 33.49
N GLN A 82 5.51 -20.15 33.89
CA GLN A 82 6.39 -19.46 32.95
C GLN A 82 7.37 -20.38 32.24
N GLU A 83 7.77 -21.48 32.88
CA GLU A 83 8.63 -22.49 32.29
C GLU A 83 7.81 -23.53 31.49
N GLU A 84 6.69 -24.00 32.03
CA GLU A 84 5.84 -25.05 31.44
C GLU A 84 4.34 -24.78 31.69
N PRO A 85 3.62 -24.18 30.72
CA PRO A 85 2.18 -23.90 30.84
C PRO A 85 1.30 -25.14 31.04
N GLN A 86 1.72 -26.31 30.50
CA GLN A 86 0.97 -27.57 30.56
C GLN A 86 0.81 -28.10 31.99
N ILE A 87 1.58 -27.58 32.94
CA ILE A 87 1.42 -27.86 34.37
C ILE A 87 -0.01 -27.57 34.85
N LEU A 88 -0.70 -26.61 34.22
CA LEU A 88 -2.07 -26.26 34.58
C LEU A 88 -3.02 -27.47 34.48
N GLU A 89 -2.82 -28.38 33.52
CA GLU A 89 -3.66 -29.57 33.31
C GLU A 89 -3.75 -30.46 34.55
N HIS A 90 -2.62 -30.68 35.23
CA HIS A 90 -2.50 -31.60 36.37
C HIS A 90 -2.53 -30.87 37.73
N SER A 91 -2.75 -29.55 37.71
CA SER A 91 -2.74 -28.71 38.91
C SER A 91 -4.00 -28.86 39.78
N ALA A 92 -3.86 -28.47 41.06
CA ALA A 92 -4.97 -28.47 42.02
C ALA A 92 -6.10 -27.50 41.61
N HIS A 93 -7.32 -27.77 42.08
CA HIS A 93 -8.51 -26.98 41.70
C HIS A 93 -8.36 -25.46 41.94
N TRP A 94 -7.73 -25.06 43.04
CA TRP A 94 -7.55 -23.64 43.35
C TRP A 94 -6.60 -22.93 42.36
N VAL A 95 -5.62 -23.65 41.79
CA VAL A 95 -4.70 -23.13 40.77
C VAL A 95 -5.46 -22.86 39.47
N LYS A 96 -6.33 -23.80 39.08
CA LYS A 96 -7.24 -23.69 37.92
C LYS A 96 -8.33 -22.63 38.06
N GLU A 97 -8.57 -22.14 39.28
CA GLU A 97 -9.48 -21.04 39.60
C GLU A 97 -8.74 -19.71 39.83
N CYS A 98 -7.41 -19.75 39.93
CA CYS A 98 -6.60 -18.57 40.21
C CYS A 98 -6.40 -17.76 38.93
N ARG A 99 -7.08 -16.61 38.86
CA ARG A 99 -7.07 -15.71 37.70
C ARG A 99 -5.68 -15.36 37.20
N THR A 100 -4.76 -14.96 38.08
CA THR A 100 -3.42 -14.53 37.69
C THR A 100 -2.60 -15.67 37.08
N ILE A 101 -2.71 -16.88 37.65
CA ILE A 101 -1.98 -18.06 37.16
C ILE A 101 -2.55 -18.52 35.82
N VAL A 102 -3.88 -18.65 35.74
CA VAL A 102 -4.55 -19.04 34.49
C VAL A 102 -4.27 -18.03 33.38
N LEU A 103 -4.34 -16.73 33.66
CA LEU A 103 -4.07 -15.70 32.66
C LEU A 103 -2.63 -15.78 32.12
N GLU A 104 -1.66 -16.07 32.98
CA GLU A 104 -0.26 -16.25 32.55
C GLU A 104 -0.09 -17.49 31.67
N ALA A 105 -0.72 -18.62 32.05
CA ALA A 105 -0.68 -19.84 31.25
C ALA A 105 -1.32 -19.65 29.86
N VAL A 106 -2.51 -19.05 29.84
CA VAL A 106 -3.30 -18.82 28.64
C VAL A 106 -2.65 -17.83 27.67
N LYS A 107 -1.84 -16.88 28.18
CA LYS A 107 -1.06 -15.97 27.33
C LYS A 107 0.07 -16.67 26.56
N GLN A 108 0.53 -17.83 27.04
CA GLN A 108 1.59 -18.61 26.39
C GLN A 108 1.04 -19.73 25.53
N ASP A 109 -0.07 -20.34 25.96
CA ASP A 109 -0.79 -21.36 25.22
C ASP A 109 -2.30 -21.21 25.49
N GLY A 110 -3.01 -20.67 24.50
CA GLY A 110 -4.45 -20.42 24.59
C GLY A 110 -5.28 -21.68 24.83
N GLN A 111 -4.76 -22.88 24.50
CA GLN A 111 -5.47 -24.14 24.75
C GLN A 111 -5.59 -24.45 26.25
N MET A 112 -4.75 -23.85 27.10
CA MET A 112 -4.79 -24.05 28.54
C MET A 112 -6.12 -23.66 29.18
N LEU A 113 -6.92 -22.83 28.49
CA LEU A 113 -8.27 -22.51 28.93
C LEU A 113 -9.14 -23.77 29.14
N GLN A 114 -8.93 -24.85 28.38
CA GLN A 114 -9.69 -26.10 28.52
C GLN A 114 -9.56 -26.75 29.90
N HIS A 115 -8.47 -26.47 30.62
CA HIS A 115 -8.18 -27.00 31.95
C HIS A 115 -8.51 -26.01 33.09
N SER A 116 -9.01 -24.82 32.75
CA SER A 116 -9.38 -23.78 33.69
C SER A 116 -10.87 -23.80 34.02
N LYS A 117 -11.24 -23.25 35.19
CA LYS A 117 -12.65 -22.95 35.54
C LYS A 117 -13.04 -21.51 35.23
N LEU A 118 -12.14 -20.69 34.71
CA LEU A 118 -12.37 -19.27 34.40
C LEU A 118 -12.87 -19.04 32.97
N CYS A 119 -13.76 -19.92 32.47
CA CYS A 119 -14.32 -19.81 31.13
C CYS A 119 -15.27 -18.61 30.95
N ASP A 120 -15.69 -17.98 32.04
CA ASP A 120 -16.51 -16.76 32.09
C ASP A 120 -15.69 -15.47 32.32
N ASP A 121 -14.38 -15.55 32.57
CA ASP A 121 -13.55 -14.34 32.73
C ASP A 121 -13.20 -13.74 31.36
N HIS A 122 -13.64 -12.51 31.13
CA HIS A 122 -13.50 -11.84 29.84
C HIS A 122 -12.03 -11.64 29.42
N GLU A 123 -11.14 -11.24 30.34
CA GLU A 123 -9.73 -11.00 29.97
C GLU A 123 -8.98 -12.30 29.73
N VAL A 124 -9.25 -13.33 30.53
CA VAL A 124 -8.68 -14.67 30.33
C VAL A 124 -9.16 -15.24 28.99
N ALA A 125 -10.46 -15.18 28.71
CA ALA A 125 -11.02 -15.63 27.44
C ALA A 125 -10.43 -14.86 26.25
N LEU A 126 -10.31 -13.54 26.35
CA LEU A 126 -9.74 -12.71 25.29
C LEU A 126 -8.27 -13.07 25.02
N ALA A 127 -7.47 -13.28 26.08
CA ALA A 127 -6.08 -13.73 25.93
C ALA A 127 -6.02 -15.10 25.25
N ALA A 128 -6.88 -16.05 25.65
CA ALA A 128 -6.92 -17.40 25.10
C ALA A 128 -7.20 -17.40 23.60
N VAL A 129 -8.27 -16.72 23.19
CA VAL A 129 -8.71 -16.72 21.78
C VAL A 129 -7.81 -15.89 20.87
N SER A 130 -7.02 -14.97 21.45
CA SER A 130 -6.04 -14.18 20.69
C SER A 130 -4.80 -15.00 20.33
N ASP A 131 -4.45 -15.99 21.15
CA ASP A 131 -3.35 -16.93 20.89
C ASP A 131 -3.83 -18.16 20.10
N CYS A 132 -4.98 -18.72 20.48
CA CYS A 132 -5.60 -19.86 19.80
C CYS A 132 -7.11 -19.66 19.67
N GLY A 133 -7.59 -19.31 18.48
CA GLY A 133 -9.00 -19.02 18.20
C GLY A 133 -9.94 -20.18 18.50
N LEU A 134 -9.46 -21.43 18.42
CA LEU A 134 -10.22 -22.63 18.81
C LEU A 134 -10.51 -22.71 20.31
N ALA A 135 -9.79 -21.96 21.15
CA ALA A 135 -10.07 -21.86 22.58
C ALA A 135 -11.49 -21.33 22.86
N LEU A 136 -12.13 -20.68 21.88
CA LEU A 136 -13.54 -20.26 21.94
C LEU A 136 -14.50 -21.41 22.27
N ALA A 137 -14.14 -22.66 21.94
CA ALA A 137 -14.91 -23.85 22.30
C ALA A 137 -15.05 -24.05 23.82
N HIS A 138 -14.03 -23.63 24.58
CA HIS A 138 -13.93 -23.79 26.03
C HIS A 138 -14.43 -22.56 26.81
N VAL A 139 -14.73 -21.47 26.11
CA VAL A 139 -15.32 -20.27 26.67
C VAL A 139 -16.80 -20.51 26.99
N SER A 140 -17.32 -19.82 28.01
CA SER A 140 -18.72 -19.92 28.42
C SER A 140 -19.69 -19.48 27.32
N ALA A 141 -20.94 -19.90 27.42
CA ALA A 141 -21.96 -19.54 26.43
C ALA A 141 -22.24 -18.03 26.36
N SER A 142 -22.07 -17.31 27.48
CA SER A 142 -22.26 -15.86 27.56
C SER A 142 -21.17 -15.14 26.74
N LEU A 143 -19.91 -15.54 26.91
CA LEU A 143 -18.77 -14.96 26.21
C LEU A 143 -18.65 -15.45 24.75
N ARG A 144 -19.19 -16.62 24.41
CA ARG A 144 -19.41 -17.02 23.00
C ARG A 144 -20.45 -16.16 22.26
N ASN A 145 -21.20 -15.35 22.99
CA ASN A 145 -22.09 -14.31 22.46
C ASN A 145 -21.50 -12.90 22.62
N ASP A 146 -20.27 -12.78 23.14
CA ASP A 146 -19.54 -11.52 23.18
C ASP A 146 -18.87 -11.26 21.82
N ARG A 147 -19.23 -10.15 21.19
CA ARG A 147 -18.75 -9.82 19.85
C ARG A 147 -17.24 -9.58 19.83
N GLN A 148 -16.64 -9.02 20.87
CA GLN A 148 -15.22 -8.72 20.91
C GLN A 148 -14.39 -10.02 21.00
N ILE A 149 -14.78 -10.93 21.88
CA ILE A 149 -14.10 -12.23 22.03
C ILE A 149 -14.23 -13.06 20.75
N VAL A 150 -15.43 -13.16 20.18
CA VAL A 150 -15.63 -13.91 18.93
C VAL A 150 -14.86 -13.29 17.77
N LEU A 151 -14.81 -11.95 17.66
CA LEU A 151 -14.01 -11.31 16.61
C LEU A 151 -12.52 -11.60 16.75
N ALA A 152 -11.97 -11.57 17.96
CA ALA A 152 -10.58 -11.94 18.20
C ALA A 152 -10.33 -13.41 17.79
N ALA A 153 -11.21 -14.32 18.19
CA ALA A 153 -11.12 -15.74 17.85
C ALA A 153 -11.13 -15.99 16.33
N VAL A 154 -12.05 -15.39 15.58
CA VAL A 154 -12.17 -15.63 14.13
C VAL A 154 -11.08 -14.94 13.30
N GLN A 155 -10.45 -13.89 13.83
CA GLN A 155 -9.29 -13.27 13.20
C GLN A 155 -8.03 -14.12 13.33
N GLU A 156 -7.91 -14.85 14.44
CA GLU A 156 -6.87 -15.86 14.65
C GLU A 156 -7.16 -17.11 13.80
N ALA A 157 -8.32 -17.76 13.99
CA ALA A 157 -8.75 -18.94 13.25
C ALA A 157 -10.19 -18.79 12.74
N GLY A 158 -10.37 -18.63 11.42
CA GLY A 158 -11.69 -18.40 10.82
C GLY A 158 -12.73 -19.47 11.15
N CYS A 159 -12.31 -20.74 11.28
CA CYS A 159 -13.19 -21.85 11.66
C CYS A 159 -13.74 -21.76 13.10
N ALA A 160 -13.17 -20.91 13.98
CA ALA A 160 -13.68 -20.67 15.33
C ALA A 160 -15.13 -20.17 15.35
N LEU A 161 -15.63 -19.62 14.21
CA LEU A 161 -17.03 -19.24 14.04
C LEU A 161 -18.01 -20.39 14.36
N GLU A 162 -17.60 -21.66 14.22
CA GLU A 162 -18.38 -22.82 14.63
C GLU A 162 -18.85 -22.75 16.09
N PHE A 163 -18.03 -22.19 16.98
CA PHE A 163 -18.33 -22.12 18.41
C PHE A 163 -19.14 -20.88 18.80
N ALA A 164 -19.21 -19.88 17.93
CA ALA A 164 -19.94 -18.64 18.21
C ALA A 164 -21.45 -18.88 18.42
N SER A 165 -22.09 -17.94 19.13
CA SER A 165 -23.55 -17.96 19.31
C SER A 165 -24.29 -17.84 17.97
N GLY A 166 -25.52 -18.35 17.90
CA GLY A 166 -26.36 -18.21 16.72
C GLY A 166 -26.59 -16.74 16.29
N LYS A 167 -26.59 -15.81 17.26
CA LYS A 167 -26.68 -14.36 17.00
C LYS A 167 -25.46 -13.86 16.24
N LEU A 168 -24.25 -14.24 16.66
CA LEU A 168 -23.00 -13.80 16.02
C LEU A 168 -22.72 -14.55 14.72
N LYS A 169 -23.21 -15.79 14.57
CA LYS A 169 -23.27 -16.48 13.27
C LYS A 169 -24.22 -15.80 12.27
N ASN A 170 -25.09 -14.91 12.73
CA ASN A 170 -25.96 -14.06 11.90
C ASN A 170 -25.46 -12.61 11.81
N ASP A 171 -24.30 -12.29 12.41
CA ASP A 171 -23.67 -10.97 12.30
C ASP A 171 -22.76 -10.97 11.07
N ALA A 172 -23.14 -10.19 10.06
CA ALA A 172 -22.44 -10.14 8.78
C ALA A 172 -20.96 -9.75 8.93
N GLU A 173 -20.62 -8.85 9.86
CA GLU A 173 -19.24 -8.40 10.02
C GLU A 173 -18.36 -9.48 10.66
N VAL A 174 -18.90 -10.20 11.64
CA VAL A 174 -18.21 -11.33 12.28
C VAL A 174 -17.96 -12.45 11.28
N VAL A 175 -18.98 -12.81 10.49
CA VAL A 175 -18.85 -13.86 9.47
C VAL A 175 -17.88 -13.43 8.35
N LEU A 176 -17.91 -12.17 7.90
CA LEU A 176 -16.96 -11.67 6.89
C LEU A 176 -15.52 -11.68 7.41
N ALA A 177 -15.29 -11.38 8.69
CA ALA A 177 -13.97 -11.48 9.31
C ALA A 177 -13.48 -12.93 9.31
N ALA A 178 -14.34 -13.88 9.67
CA ALA A 178 -14.04 -15.31 9.65
C ALA A 178 -13.72 -15.83 8.24
N VAL A 179 -14.57 -15.50 7.26
CA VAL A 179 -14.44 -15.94 5.86
C VAL A 179 -13.20 -15.37 5.17
N ARG A 180 -12.80 -14.14 5.55
CA ARG A 180 -11.54 -13.56 5.08
C ARG A 180 -10.32 -14.39 5.50
N LYS A 181 -10.37 -15.01 6.68
CA LYS A 181 -9.29 -15.84 7.23
C LYS A 181 -9.36 -17.27 6.70
N ASP A 182 -10.55 -17.85 6.67
CA ASP A 182 -10.81 -19.19 6.15
C ASP A 182 -12.18 -19.23 5.44
N ALA A 183 -12.19 -19.51 4.14
CA ALA A 183 -13.41 -19.58 3.35
C ALA A 183 -14.42 -20.59 3.92
N SER A 184 -13.94 -21.68 4.53
CA SER A 184 -14.76 -22.75 5.12
C SER A 184 -15.70 -22.25 6.22
N ALA A 185 -15.33 -21.15 6.89
CA ALA A 185 -16.13 -20.53 7.94
C ALA A 185 -17.56 -20.18 7.48
N LEU A 186 -17.76 -19.93 6.18
CA LEU A 186 -19.07 -19.63 5.61
C LEU A 186 -20.12 -20.72 5.93
N GLN A 187 -19.71 -21.99 6.04
CA GLN A 187 -20.64 -23.09 6.33
C GLN A 187 -21.32 -22.96 7.70
N HIS A 188 -20.67 -22.28 8.65
CA HIS A 188 -21.17 -22.06 10.01
C HIS A 188 -22.03 -20.79 10.12
N ALA A 189 -22.08 -19.96 9.07
CA ALA A 189 -22.95 -18.80 9.02
C ALA A 189 -24.43 -19.21 9.06
N SER A 190 -25.26 -18.30 9.56
CA SER A 190 -26.70 -18.49 9.61
C SER A 190 -27.26 -18.80 8.21
N ARG A 191 -28.40 -19.50 8.18
CA ARG A 191 -29.12 -19.75 6.92
C ARG A 191 -29.52 -18.44 6.23
N GLN A 192 -29.91 -17.43 7.00
CA GLN A 192 -30.31 -16.12 6.48
C GLN A 192 -29.18 -15.46 5.69
N LEU A 193 -27.96 -15.42 6.24
CA LEU A 193 -26.80 -14.85 5.54
C LEU A 193 -26.40 -15.69 4.32
N ARG A 194 -26.45 -17.03 4.41
CA ARG A 194 -26.14 -17.91 3.27
C ARG A 194 -27.17 -17.85 2.14
N GLU A 195 -28.34 -17.26 2.37
CA GLU A 195 -29.37 -17.02 1.35
C GLU A 195 -29.40 -15.54 0.90
N ASP A 196 -28.61 -14.65 1.52
CA ASP A 196 -28.55 -13.22 1.17
C ASP A 196 -27.57 -12.96 0.02
N HIS A 197 -28.11 -12.58 -1.14
CA HIS A 197 -27.36 -12.24 -2.35
C HIS A 197 -26.24 -11.22 -2.11
N ARG A 198 -26.55 -10.11 -1.43
CA ARG A 198 -25.59 -9.01 -1.21
C ARG A 198 -24.48 -9.44 -0.27
N PHE A 199 -24.83 -10.20 0.76
CA PHE A 199 -23.87 -10.76 1.69
C PHE A 199 -22.89 -11.72 0.98
N LEU A 200 -23.40 -12.62 0.14
CA LEU A 200 -22.55 -13.57 -0.59
C LEU A 200 -21.60 -12.87 -1.58
N LEU A 201 -22.03 -11.80 -2.25
CA LEU A 201 -21.12 -10.99 -3.07
C LEU A 201 -20.02 -10.32 -2.23
N ALA A 202 -20.37 -9.82 -1.02
CA ALA A 202 -19.38 -9.27 -0.09
C ALA A 202 -18.37 -10.34 0.39
N VAL A 203 -18.81 -11.58 0.55
CA VAL A 203 -17.95 -12.74 0.83
C VAL A 203 -16.95 -12.97 -0.32
N ILE A 204 -17.42 -13.07 -1.57
CA ILE A 204 -16.56 -13.31 -2.74
C ILE A 204 -15.53 -12.18 -2.93
N ARG A 205 -15.96 -10.94 -2.72
CA ARG A 205 -15.08 -9.77 -2.78
C ARG A 205 -13.88 -9.88 -1.84
N ARG A 206 -14.04 -10.54 -0.69
CA ARG A 206 -12.98 -10.72 0.32
C ARG A 206 -12.19 -12.00 0.14
N ASN A 207 -12.85 -13.07 -0.31
CA ASN A 207 -12.23 -14.38 -0.50
C ASN A 207 -12.91 -15.13 -1.65
N SER A 208 -12.25 -15.20 -2.81
CA SER A 208 -12.74 -15.88 -4.01
C SER A 208 -12.93 -17.39 -3.81
N GLN A 209 -12.16 -18.01 -2.91
CA GLN A 209 -12.26 -19.45 -2.60
C GLN A 209 -13.64 -19.82 -2.02
N ALA A 210 -14.35 -18.86 -1.43
CA ALA A 210 -15.68 -19.10 -0.88
C ALA A 210 -16.73 -19.46 -1.93
N PHE A 211 -16.48 -19.24 -3.23
CA PHE A 211 -17.44 -19.56 -4.30
C PHE A 211 -17.83 -21.05 -4.30
N SER A 212 -16.86 -21.94 -4.09
CA SER A 212 -17.10 -23.40 -4.07
C SER A 212 -17.87 -23.88 -2.84
N LEU A 213 -18.02 -23.02 -1.82
CA LEU A 213 -18.71 -23.30 -0.56
C LEU A 213 -20.11 -22.68 -0.49
N LEU A 214 -20.49 -21.92 -1.52
CA LEU A 214 -21.84 -21.35 -1.60
C LEU A 214 -22.90 -22.44 -1.70
N PRO A 215 -24.16 -22.18 -1.31
CA PRO A 215 -25.25 -23.10 -1.63
C PRO A 215 -25.36 -23.37 -3.15
N ILE A 216 -25.71 -24.60 -3.54
CA ILE A 216 -25.68 -25.08 -4.93
C ILE A 216 -26.43 -24.17 -5.92
N GLN A 217 -27.51 -23.54 -5.47
CA GLN A 217 -28.30 -22.58 -6.26
C GLN A 217 -27.48 -21.38 -6.76
N TRP A 218 -26.50 -20.92 -5.96
CA TRP A 218 -25.62 -19.80 -6.30
C TRP A 218 -24.46 -20.26 -7.17
N GLN A 219 -23.91 -21.45 -6.90
CA GLN A 219 -22.85 -22.04 -7.71
C GLN A 219 -23.28 -22.34 -9.15
N SER A 220 -24.58 -22.50 -9.38
CA SER A 220 -25.15 -22.78 -10.71
C SER A 220 -25.79 -21.54 -11.36
N SER A 221 -25.82 -20.40 -10.67
CA SER A 221 -26.42 -19.17 -11.20
C SER A 221 -25.41 -18.39 -12.04
N ARG A 222 -25.65 -18.30 -13.35
CA ARG A 222 -24.83 -17.50 -14.26
C ARG A 222 -24.82 -16.01 -13.89
N GLU A 223 -25.97 -15.46 -13.51
CA GLU A 223 -26.11 -14.06 -13.11
C GLU A 223 -25.24 -13.76 -11.89
N PHE A 224 -25.33 -14.60 -10.86
CA PHE A 224 -24.49 -14.47 -9.67
C PHE A 224 -23.00 -14.65 -10.00
N ALA A 225 -22.66 -15.58 -10.88
CA ALA A 225 -21.28 -15.78 -11.30
C ALA A 225 -20.69 -14.55 -12.02
N LEU A 226 -21.49 -13.87 -12.86
CA LEU A 226 -21.08 -12.63 -13.50
C LEU A 226 -20.85 -11.52 -12.46
N GLU A 227 -21.81 -11.29 -11.56
CA GLU A 227 -21.67 -10.30 -10.47
C GLU A 227 -20.48 -10.62 -9.55
N ALA A 228 -20.25 -11.89 -9.25
CA ALA A 228 -19.11 -12.35 -8.46
C ALA A 228 -17.78 -12.02 -9.14
N ALA A 229 -17.68 -12.20 -10.47
CA ALA A 229 -16.50 -11.84 -11.26
C ALA A 229 -16.25 -10.33 -11.29
N GLU A 230 -17.31 -9.52 -11.26
CA GLU A 230 -17.19 -8.05 -11.12
C GLU A 230 -16.60 -7.65 -9.76
N GLN A 231 -16.91 -8.41 -8.69
CA GLN A 231 -16.38 -8.12 -7.37
C GLN A 231 -14.92 -8.56 -7.21
N ASN A 232 -14.53 -9.71 -7.78
CA ASN A 232 -13.20 -10.29 -7.63
C ASN A 232 -12.85 -11.21 -8.81
N GLY A 233 -11.88 -10.82 -9.65
CA GLY A 233 -11.48 -11.60 -10.82
C GLY A 233 -10.90 -12.99 -10.50
N ASP A 234 -10.34 -13.18 -9.30
CA ASP A 234 -9.79 -14.49 -8.87
C ASP A 234 -10.87 -15.55 -8.64
N VAL A 235 -12.15 -15.15 -8.58
CA VAL A 235 -13.27 -16.08 -8.42
C VAL A 235 -13.35 -17.09 -9.56
N LEU A 236 -12.87 -16.73 -10.76
CA LEU A 236 -12.91 -17.60 -11.93
C LEU A 236 -12.20 -18.94 -11.67
N ALA A 237 -11.16 -18.94 -10.83
CA ALA A 237 -10.42 -20.11 -10.39
C ALA A 237 -11.27 -21.16 -9.66
N HIS A 238 -12.32 -20.71 -8.99
CA HIS A 238 -13.18 -21.50 -8.10
C HIS A 238 -14.57 -21.75 -8.70
N MET A 239 -14.83 -21.21 -9.89
CA MET A 239 -16.03 -21.45 -10.65
C MET A 239 -15.95 -22.77 -11.42
N PRO A 240 -17.09 -23.45 -11.66
CA PRO A 240 -17.16 -24.59 -12.58
C PRO A 240 -16.62 -24.26 -13.98
N GLU A 241 -16.09 -25.27 -14.67
CA GLU A 241 -15.53 -25.13 -16.04
C GLU A 241 -16.50 -24.48 -17.04
N ALA A 242 -17.81 -24.70 -16.85
CA ALA A 242 -18.85 -24.07 -17.66
C ALA A 242 -18.80 -22.54 -17.61
N PHE A 243 -18.49 -21.94 -16.45
CA PHE A 243 -18.34 -20.48 -16.30
C PHE A 243 -16.95 -19.98 -16.68
N GLN A 244 -15.92 -20.80 -16.53
CA GLN A 244 -14.59 -20.51 -17.09
C GLN A 244 -14.64 -20.40 -18.62
N SER A 245 -15.55 -21.17 -19.24
CA SER A 245 -15.85 -21.17 -20.66
C SER A 245 -16.98 -20.20 -21.07
N ASP A 246 -17.47 -19.37 -20.14
CA ASP A 246 -18.41 -18.30 -20.45
C ASP A 246 -17.65 -17.02 -20.78
N ARG A 247 -17.87 -16.49 -21.99
CA ARG A 247 -17.13 -15.35 -22.52
C ARG A 247 -17.32 -14.07 -21.70
N ASP A 248 -18.53 -13.82 -21.20
CA ASP A 248 -18.82 -12.58 -20.47
C ASP A 248 -18.22 -12.63 -19.06
N ILE A 249 -18.35 -13.78 -18.40
CA ILE A 249 -17.78 -14.00 -17.06
C ILE A 249 -16.25 -13.94 -17.13
N ALA A 250 -15.64 -14.66 -18.08
CA ALA A 250 -14.19 -14.66 -18.25
C ALA A 250 -13.64 -13.27 -18.58
N SER A 251 -14.28 -12.53 -19.49
CA SER A 251 -13.85 -11.16 -19.84
C SER A 251 -13.98 -10.20 -18.67
N THR A 252 -15.05 -10.35 -17.87
CA THR A 252 -15.27 -9.51 -16.69
C THR A 252 -14.25 -9.81 -15.59
N ALA A 253 -13.98 -11.10 -15.33
CA ALA A 253 -12.93 -11.52 -14.40
C ALA A 253 -11.54 -11.01 -14.84
N VAL A 254 -11.22 -11.09 -16.13
CA VAL A 254 -9.95 -10.60 -16.70
C VAL A 254 -9.81 -9.08 -16.58
N ARG A 255 -10.88 -8.32 -16.82
CA ARG A 255 -10.85 -6.86 -16.61
C ARG A 255 -10.69 -6.47 -15.15
N GLN A 256 -11.15 -7.31 -14.22
CA GLN A 256 -11.04 -7.08 -12.79
C GLN A 256 -9.68 -7.54 -12.22
N ASN A 257 -9.09 -8.59 -12.78
CA ASN A 257 -7.72 -9.04 -12.52
C ASN A 257 -7.18 -9.78 -13.76
N GLY A 258 -6.18 -9.21 -14.44
CA GLY A 258 -5.61 -9.75 -15.67
C GLY A 258 -5.03 -11.16 -15.50
N LEU A 259 -4.64 -11.56 -14.29
CA LEU A 259 -4.18 -12.93 -14.01
C LEU A 259 -5.28 -13.98 -14.13
N ALA A 260 -6.56 -13.60 -14.15
CA ALA A 260 -7.69 -14.50 -14.38
C ALA A 260 -7.59 -15.22 -15.73
N LEU A 261 -6.85 -14.65 -16.70
CA LEU A 261 -6.60 -15.25 -18.02
C LEU A 261 -6.05 -16.68 -17.94
N ARG A 262 -5.32 -17.02 -16.86
CA ARG A 262 -4.76 -18.37 -16.65
C ARG A 262 -5.83 -19.45 -16.54
N TYR A 263 -7.03 -19.09 -16.08
CA TYR A 263 -8.17 -20.00 -15.90
C TYR A 263 -9.11 -20.01 -17.12
N THR A 264 -8.94 -19.07 -18.05
CA THR A 264 -9.70 -19.06 -19.30
C THR A 264 -9.17 -20.14 -20.24
N PRO A 265 -10.01 -21.01 -20.83
CA PRO A 265 -9.56 -22.01 -21.78
C PRO A 265 -9.00 -21.36 -23.06
N SER A 266 -8.06 -22.03 -23.72
CA SER A 266 -7.42 -21.51 -24.94
C SER A 266 -8.41 -21.20 -26.06
N SER A 267 -9.53 -21.92 -26.15
CA SER A 267 -10.61 -21.67 -27.10
C SER A 267 -11.27 -20.29 -26.97
N LEU A 268 -11.20 -19.66 -25.79
CA LEU A 268 -11.72 -18.32 -25.54
C LEU A 268 -10.64 -17.24 -25.54
N ARG A 269 -9.35 -17.60 -25.63
CA ARG A 269 -8.26 -16.62 -25.67
C ARG A 269 -8.16 -16.06 -27.09
N ASP A 270 -8.73 -14.88 -27.30
CA ASP A 270 -8.53 -14.09 -28.52
C ASP A 270 -7.65 -12.87 -28.21
N LEU A 271 -7.19 -12.20 -29.27
CA LEU A 271 -6.33 -11.02 -29.15
C LEU A 271 -6.94 -9.95 -28.24
N LYS A 272 -8.26 -9.71 -28.35
CA LYS A 272 -8.96 -8.71 -27.53
C LYS A 272 -8.87 -9.04 -26.04
N LEU A 273 -9.20 -10.27 -25.64
CA LEU A 273 -9.16 -10.67 -24.24
C LEU A 273 -7.73 -10.67 -23.69
N VAL A 274 -6.76 -11.11 -24.49
CA VAL A 274 -5.34 -11.07 -24.11
C VAL A 274 -4.87 -9.64 -23.89
N LEU A 275 -5.24 -8.71 -24.77
CA LEU A 275 -4.92 -7.30 -24.60
C LEU A 275 -5.57 -6.73 -23.34
N GLU A 276 -6.85 -7.01 -23.09
CA GLU A 276 -7.53 -6.61 -21.85
C GLU A 276 -6.75 -7.11 -20.61
N ALA A 277 -6.36 -8.39 -20.58
CA ALA A 277 -5.60 -8.98 -19.48
C ALA A 277 -4.25 -8.31 -19.25
N VAL A 278 -3.46 -8.16 -20.31
CA VAL A 278 -2.10 -7.61 -20.26
C VAL A 278 -2.11 -6.11 -19.94
N THR A 279 -3.14 -5.39 -20.38
CA THR A 279 -3.30 -3.98 -20.03
C THR A 279 -3.62 -3.77 -18.55
N GLU A 280 -4.35 -4.69 -17.93
CA GLU A 280 -4.63 -4.66 -16.50
C GLU A 280 -3.37 -5.08 -15.71
N ASN A 281 -2.83 -6.26 -16.02
CA ASN A 281 -1.66 -6.83 -15.36
C ASN A 281 -0.69 -7.41 -16.39
N ASP A 282 0.50 -6.83 -16.51
CA ASP A 282 1.53 -7.24 -17.46
C ASP A 282 2.05 -8.67 -17.22
N ALA A 283 1.98 -9.16 -15.98
CA ALA A 283 2.30 -10.57 -15.67
C ALA A 283 1.29 -11.57 -16.25
N ALA A 284 0.13 -11.12 -16.75
CA ALA A 284 -0.80 -11.97 -17.49
C ALA A 284 -0.22 -12.44 -18.84
N LEU A 285 0.82 -11.77 -19.35
CA LEU A 285 1.50 -12.13 -20.59
C LEU A 285 1.96 -13.59 -20.61
N GLN A 286 2.42 -14.13 -19.48
CA GLN A 286 2.83 -15.54 -19.36
C GLN A 286 1.71 -16.55 -19.68
N TYR A 287 0.44 -16.11 -19.69
CA TYR A 287 -0.73 -16.93 -20.01
C TYR A 287 -1.32 -16.63 -21.40
N ALA A 288 -0.74 -15.70 -22.16
CA ALA A 288 -1.24 -15.29 -23.47
C ALA A 288 -1.09 -16.38 -24.58
N GLY A 289 -0.39 -17.49 -24.34
CA GLY A 289 -0.26 -18.58 -25.29
C GLY A 289 0.38 -18.14 -26.61
N GLU A 290 -0.28 -18.39 -27.74
CA GLU A 290 0.22 -18.01 -29.08
C GLU A 290 0.35 -16.49 -29.30
N PHE A 291 -0.33 -15.68 -28.48
CA PHE A 291 -0.30 -14.22 -28.57
C PHE A 291 0.91 -13.59 -27.88
N GLN A 292 1.71 -14.36 -27.14
CA GLN A 292 2.85 -13.87 -26.33
C GLN A 292 3.90 -13.10 -27.10
N ALA A 293 4.20 -13.56 -28.32
CA ALA A 293 5.23 -12.97 -29.17
C ALA A 293 4.68 -11.87 -30.10
N GLN A 294 3.39 -11.53 -30.00
CA GLN A 294 2.78 -10.53 -30.89
C GLN A 294 3.17 -9.12 -30.47
N ARG A 295 3.51 -8.30 -31.48
CA ARG A 295 3.93 -6.91 -31.31
C ARG A 295 2.99 -6.12 -30.40
N GLU A 296 1.71 -6.14 -30.69
CA GLU A 296 0.68 -5.34 -29.99
C GLU A 296 0.54 -5.76 -28.52
N VAL A 297 0.65 -7.06 -28.24
CA VAL A 297 0.54 -7.62 -26.89
C VAL A 297 1.76 -7.24 -26.05
N ILE A 298 2.97 -7.38 -26.60
CA ILE A 298 4.21 -6.98 -25.93
C ILE A 298 4.20 -5.47 -25.65
N LEU A 299 3.83 -4.64 -26.64
CA LEU A 299 3.73 -3.19 -26.44
C LEU A 299 2.71 -2.82 -25.36
N SER A 300 1.61 -3.57 -25.23
CA SER A 300 0.57 -3.32 -24.21
C SER A 300 1.03 -3.70 -22.80
N ALA A 301 1.92 -4.69 -22.68
CA ALA A 301 2.54 -5.10 -21.42
C ALA A 301 3.55 -4.08 -20.89
N ILE A 302 4.19 -3.31 -21.77
CA ILE A 302 5.23 -2.35 -21.37
C ILE A 302 4.60 -1.12 -20.70
N LYS A 303 4.83 -0.99 -19.39
CA LYS A 303 4.43 0.16 -18.57
C LYS A 303 5.54 1.22 -18.53
N PRO A 304 5.22 2.53 -18.38
CA PRO A 304 6.21 3.60 -18.36
C PRO A 304 7.27 3.54 -17.24
N GLU A 305 6.87 3.07 -16.05
CA GLU A 305 7.72 3.06 -14.85
C GLU A 305 8.17 1.64 -14.42
N GLY A 306 7.83 0.62 -15.21
CA GLY A 306 8.10 -0.80 -14.90
C GLY A 306 9.36 -1.35 -15.55
N VAL A 307 9.81 -2.52 -15.09
CA VAL A 307 10.82 -3.31 -15.80
C VAL A 307 10.17 -3.91 -17.03
N ALA A 308 10.75 -3.73 -18.21
CA ALA A 308 10.20 -4.23 -19.48
C ALA A 308 10.40 -5.75 -19.67
N LEU A 309 10.01 -6.55 -18.68
CA LEU A 309 10.12 -8.03 -18.70
C LEU A 309 9.38 -8.63 -19.90
N ALA A 310 8.37 -7.95 -20.43
CA ALA A 310 7.66 -8.36 -21.63
C ALA A 310 8.56 -8.56 -22.86
N LEU A 311 9.71 -7.88 -22.93
CA LEU A 311 10.67 -8.03 -24.04
C LEU A 311 11.31 -9.42 -24.08
N GLN A 312 11.32 -10.18 -22.98
CA GLN A 312 11.84 -11.55 -22.97
C GLN A 312 11.01 -12.51 -23.84
N TYR A 313 9.75 -12.15 -24.11
CA TYR A 313 8.84 -12.90 -24.98
C TYR A 313 8.92 -12.47 -26.46
N ALA A 314 9.66 -11.40 -26.76
CA ALA A 314 9.81 -10.91 -28.12
C ALA A 314 10.68 -11.86 -28.95
N SER A 315 10.25 -12.16 -30.18
CA SER A 315 11.06 -12.93 -31.11
C SER A 315 12.32 -12.16 -31.53
N PRO A 316 13.40 -12.85 -31.92
CA PRO A 316 14.59 -12.16 -32.44
C PRO A 316 14.26 -11.22 -33.61
N ALA A 317 13.35 -11.60 -34.50
CA ALA A 317 12.93 -10.74 -35.61
C ALA A 317 12.31 -9.41 -35.12
N LEU A 318 11.49 -9.46 -34.07
CA LEU A 318 10.86 -8.27 -33.48
C LEU A 318 11.88 -7.41 -32.73
N LEU A 319 12.84 -8.03 -32.05
CA LEU A 319 13.96 -7.32 -31.38
C LEU A 319 14.93 -6.65 -32.37
N HIS A 320 14.90 -7.01 -33.65
CA HIS A 320 15.66 -6.33 -34.71
C HIS A 320 14.80 -5.34 -35.52
N ASP A 321 13.49 -5.25 -35.25
CA ASP A 321 12.61 -4.28 -35.89
C ASP A 321 12.76 -2.91 -35.21
N GLU A 322 13.42 -1.99 -35.93
CA GLU A 322 13.65 -0.62 -35.47
C GLU A 322 12.34 0.10 -35.11
N SER A 323 11.27 -0.10 -35.88
CA SER A 323 9.99 0.56 -35.62
C SER A 323 9.40 0.10 -34.28
N PHE A 324 9.52 -1.19 -33.98
CA PHE A 324 9.03 -1.76 -32.72
C PHE A 324 9.83 -1.21 -31.54
N LEU A 325 11.16 -1.19 -31.64
CA LEU A 325 12.01 -0.67 -30.57
C LEU A 325 11.78 0.82 -30.32
N LEU A 326 11.48 1.61 -31.35
CA LEU A 326 11.11 3.02 -31.17
C LEU A 326 9.77 3.17 -30.43
N ASP A 327 8.79 2.31 -30.70
CA ASP A 327 7.51 2.28 -29.96
C ASP A 327 7.71 1.86 -28.49
N VAL A 328 8.63 0.91 -28.25
CA VAL A 328 9.04 0.48 -26.90
C VAL A 328 9.65 1.67 -26.13
N VAL A 329 10.62 2.37 -26.73
CA VAL A 329 11.30 3.51 -26.10
C VAL A 329 10.33 4.65 -25.81
N GLN A 330 9.40 4.91 -26.72
CA GLN A 330 8.39 5.93 -26.53
C GLN A 330 7.58 5.68 -25.24
N LYS A 331 7.22 4.42 -24.98
CA LYS A 331 6.51 4.02 -23.75
C LYS A 331 7.41 3.98 -22.53
N ASN A 332 8.59 3.37 -22.65
CA ASN A 332 9.52 3.15 -21.56
C ASN A 332 10.98 3.16 -22.09
N PRO A 333 11.71 4.27 -21.89
CA PRO A 333 13.10 4.41 -22.31
C PRO A 333 14.06 3.42 -21.63
N SER A 334 13.76 3.01 -20.39
CA SER A 334 14.61 2.09 -19.63
C SER A 334 14.55 0.66 -20.16
N ALA A 335 13.54 0.34 -20.97
CA ALA A 335 13.36 -0.98 -21.57
C ALA A 335 14.56 -1.44 -22.41
N LEU A 336 15.33 -0.51 -22.99
CA LEU A 336 16.52 -0.85 -23.76
C LEU A 336 17.68 -1.39 -22.91
N LEU A 337 17.73 -1.11 -21.61
CA LEU A 337 18.78 -1.67 -20.73
C LEU A 337 18.68 -3.19 -20.60
N HIS A 338 17.49 -3.74 -20.81
CA HIS A 338 17.19 -5.15 -20.60
C HIS A 338 16.97 -5.90 -21.91
N SER A 339 17.00 -5.22 -23.05
CA SER A 339 16.98 -5.88 -24.34
C SER A 339 18.40 -6.31 -24.71
N SER A 340 18.53 -7.39 -25.48
CA SER A 340 19.82 -7.86 -26.03
C SER A 340 20.42 -6.92 -27.09
N ALA A 341 19.91 -5.68 -27.18
CA ALA A 341 20.25 -4.70 -28.19
C ALA A 341 21.30 -3.69 -27.69
N GLU A 342 22.33 -4.16 -26.99
CA GLU A 342 23.41 -3.31 -26.47
C GLU A 342 24.08 -2.48 -27.59
N SER A 343 24.06 -3.00 -28.83
CA SER A 343 24.56 -2.32 -30.03
C SER A 343 23.80 -1.04 -30.39
N LEU A 344 22.55 -0.87 -29.94
CA LEU A 344 21.73 0.31 -30.25
C LEU A 344 22.03 1.51 -29.36
N HIS A 345 22.62 1.31 -28.17
CA HIS A 345 23.01 2.41 -27.28
C HIS A 345 24.07 3.33 -27.90
N GLY A 346 24.88 2.81 -28.84
CA GLY A 346 25.87 3.57 -29.60
C GLY A 346 25.39 3.98 -31.01
N CYS A 347 24.19 3.57 -31.44
CA CYS A 347 23.69 3.87 -32.76
C CYS A 347 23.11 5.29 -32.80
N ARG A 348 23.90 6.26 -33.27
CA ARG A 348 23.50 7.68 -33.37
C ARG A 348 22.12 7.87 -34.01
N ARG A 349 21.88 7.24 -35.17
CA ARG A 349 20.63 7.36 -35.93
C ARG A 349 19.42 6.94 -35.10
N PHE A 350 19.54 5.79 -34.44
CA PHE A 350 18.47 5.24 -33.60
C PHE A 350 18.22 6.10 -32.37
N ILE A 351 19.29 6.49 -31.64
CA ILE A 351 19.16 7.31 -30.43
C ILE A 351 18.58 8.69 -30.74
N LEU A 352 18.92 9.28 -31.89
CA LEU A 352 18.36 10.56 -32.32
C LEU A 352 16.84 10.45 -32.58
N GLU A 353 16.40 9.42 -33.31
CA GLU A 353 14.97 9.15 -33.56
C GLU A 353 14.22 8.81 -32.27
N ALA A 354 14.84 8.03 -31.38
CA ALA A 354 14.31 7.72 -30.07
C ALA A 354 14.18 8.98 -29.20
N ALA A 355 15.17 9.88 -29.24
CA ALA A 355 15.16 11.15 -28.51
C ALA A 355 14.08 12.09 -29.02
N HIS A 356 13.71 12.02 -30.31
CA HIS A 356 12.55 12.75 -30.84
C HIS A 356 11.23 12.29 -30.21
N ARG A 357 11.10 11.01 -29.82
CA ARG A 357 9.89 10.47 -29.20
C ARG A 357 9.88 10.61 -27.68
N ASN A 358 11.02 10.41 -27.03
CA ASN A 358 11.16 10.52 -25.59
C ASN A 358 12.59 10.95 -25.21
N GLY A 359 12.72 12.18 -24.71
CA GLY A 359 14.02 12.76 -24.37
C GLY A 359 14.76 12.03 -23.23
N SER A 360 14.06 11.26 -22.40
CA SER A 360 14.70 10.54 -21.29
C SER A 360 15.60 9.41 -21.76
N ILE A 361 15.55 9.03 -23.05
CA ILE A 361 16.47 8.03 -23.62
C ILE A 361 17.96 8.39 -23.46
N LEU A 362 18.27 9.68 -23.29
CA LEU A 362 19.65 10.16 -23.17
C LEU A 362 20.40 9.55 -21.97
N SER A 363 19.71 9.22 -20.87
CA SER A 363 20.33 8.53 -19.73
C SER A 363 20.85 7.13 -20.07
N HIS A 364 20.39 6.56 -21.18
CA HIS A 364 20.74 5.22 -21.64
C HIS A 364 21.57 5.23 -22.94
N ALA A 365 21.94 6.41 -23.45
CA ALA A 365 22.83 6.53 -24.60
C ALA A 365 24.30 6.31 -24.18
N SER A 366 25.17 5.92 -25.11
CA SER A 366 26.61 5.82 -24.86
C SER A 366 27.20 7.19 -24.46
N PRO A 367 28.34 7.23 -23.73
CA PRO A 367 29.00 8.48 -23.37
C PRO A 367 29.31 9.39 -24.55
N ASP A 368 29.67 8.80 -25.71
CA ASP A 368 29.92 9.54 -26.95
C ASP A 368 28.66 10.27 -27.45
N LEU A 369 27.49 9.62 -27.36
CA LEU A 369 26.21 10.23 -27.75
C LEU A 369 25.66 11.20 -26.70
N GLN A 370 26.02 11.01 -25.42
CA GLN A 370 25.76 12.01 -24.38
C GLN A 370 26.59 13.29 -24.57
N ALA A 371 27.67 13.22 -25.35
CA ALA A 371 28.48 14.37 -25.78
C ALA A 371 28.11 14.89 -27.19
N ASP A 372 27.18 14.24 -27.90
CA ASP A 372 26.73 14.66 -29.22
C ASP A 372 25.71 15.81 -29.10
N ARG A 373 26.06 16.98 -29.64
CA ARG A 373 25.25 18.20 -29.54
C ARG A 373 23.84 18.01 -30.09
N ASP A 374 23.68 17.37 -31.24
CA ASP A 374 22.37 17.25 -31.89
C ASP A 374 21.46 16.31 -31.12
N VAL A 375 22.02 15.20 -30.62
CA VAL A 375 21.28 14.21 -29.84
C VAL A 375 20.80 14.84 -28.52
N VAL A 376 21.69 15.55 -27.82
CA VAL A 376 21.35 16.22 -26.57
C VAL A 376 20.31 17.32 -26.79
N LEU A 377 20.46 18.16 -27.83
CA LEU A 377 19.46 19.20 -28.15
C LEU A 377 18.09 18.60 -28.47
N THR A 378 18.07 17.49 -29.21
CA THR A 378 16.83 16.77 -29.54
C THR A 378 16.15 16.22 -28.30
N ALA A 379 16.93 15.62 -27.38
CA ALA A 379 16.42 15.10 -26.12
C ALA A 379 15.87 16.23 -25.22
N VAL A 380 16.62 17.33 -25.09
CA VAL A 380 16.23 18.52 -24.30
C VAL A 380 14.95 19.17 -24.84
N LYS A 381 14.77 19.17 -26.16
CA LYS A 381 13.54 19.66 -26.79
C LYS A 381 12.30 18.93 -26.31
N GLN A 382 12.38 17.61 -26.11
CA GLN A 382 11.27 16.82 -25.59
C GLN A 382 11.15 16.92 -24.07
N HIS A 383 12.27 16.89 -23.34
CA HIS A 383 12.27 16.94 -21.89
C HIS A 383 13.49 17.67 -21.34
N SER A 384 13.29 18.79 -20.63
CA SER A 384 14.38 19.64 -20.12
C SER A 384 15.29 18.91 -19.12
N ALA A 385 14.75 17.98 -18.33
CA ALA A 385 15.52 17.23 -17.33
C ALA A 385 16.54 16.27 -17.98
N SER A 386 16.36 15.92 -19.26
CA SER A 386 17.30 15.08 -19.99
C SER A 386 18.71 15.66 -20.02
N PHE A 387 18.84 16.99 -19.95
CA PHE A 387 20.14 17.66 -19.91
C PHE A 387 21.04 17.21 -18.77
N MET A 388 20.48 16.74 -17.65
CA MET A 388 21.28 16.21 -16.54
C MET A 388 22.15 15.00 -16.95
N ASN A 389 21.71 14.27 -17.98
CA ASN A 389 22.42 13.11 -18.53
C ASN A 389 23.42 13.47 -19.64
N ALA A 390 23.52 14.75 -20.02
CA ALA A 390 24.52 15.18 -21.00
C ALA A 390 25.94 15.14 -20.40
N ALA A 391 26.92 14.92 -21.26
CA ALA A 391 28.33 14.93 -20.87
C ALA A 391 28.70 16.26 -20.19
N SER A 392 29.57 16.19 -19.18
CA SER A 392 29.98 17.36 -18.39
C SER A 392 30.52 18.51 -19.24
N GLY A 393 31.21 18.20 -20.34
CA GLY A 393 31.70 19.19 -21.30
C GLY A 393 30.59 20.06 -21.90
N LEU A 394 29.46 19.45 -22.29
CA LEU A 394 28.31 20.18 -22.81
C LEU A 394 27.54 20.91 -21.70
N ARG A 395 27.44 20.30 -20.51
CA ARG A 395 26.75 20.92 -19.36
C ARG A 395 27.42 22.19 -18.85
N CYS A 396 28.71 22.33 -19.07
CA CYS A 396 29.49 23.50 -18.69
C CYS A 396 29.77 24.46 -19.86
N ASP A 397 29.33 24.16 -21.09
CA ASP A 397 29.55 25.01 -22.28
C ASP A 397 28.48 26.13 -22.35
N PRO A 398 28.85 27.41 -22.16
CA PRO A 398 27.89 28.52 -22.22
C PRO A 398 27.26 28.69 -23.61
N CYS A 399 27.99 28.42 -24.68
CA CYS A 399 27.49 28.53 -26.05
C CYS A 399 26.41 27.46 -26.30
N PHE A 400 26.65 26.23 -25.83
CA PHE A 400 25.65 25.17 -25.91
C PHE A 400 24.45 25.43 -24.99
N ALA A 401 24.67 25.92 -23.78
CA ALA A 401 23.59 26.26 -22.87
C ALA A 401 22.65 27.31 -23.47
N LEU A 402 23.19 28.34 -24.12
CA LEU A 402 22.40 29.35 -24.83
C LEU A 402 21.55 28.73 -25.95
N GLU A 403 22.14 27.85 -26.77
CA GLU A 403 21.46 27.12 -27.84
C GLU A 403 20.34 26.22 -27.30
N ALA A 404 20.63 25.44 -26.26
CA ALA A 404 19.70 24.49 -25.66
C ALA A 404 18.52 25.20 -24.96
N VAL A 405 18.78 26.33 -24.31
CA VAL A 405 17.75 27.19 -23.71
C VAL A 405 16.86 27.83 -24.78
N ALA A 406 17.41 28.19 -25.95
CA ALA A 406 16.63 28.70 -27.07
C ALA A 406 15.67 27.64 -27.64
N VAL A 407 15.99 26.35 -27.49
CA VAL A 407 15.11 25.24 -27.86
C VAL A 407 14.06 24.96 -26.77
N ASN A 408 14.47 24.96 -25.49
CA ASN A 408 13.58 24.73 -24.34
C ASN A 408 13.97 25.62 -23.15
N GLY A 409 13.22 26.70 -22.91
CA GLY A 409 13.52 27.69 -21.88
C GLY A 409 13.41 27.17 -20.44
N LEU A 410 12.69 26.06 -20.22
CA LEU A 410 12.63 25.41 -18.90
C LEU A 410 13.92 24.69 -18.53
N LEU A 411 14.86 24.54 -19.48
CA LEU A 411 16.18 24.01 -19.23
C LEU A 411 16.94 24.78 -18.13
N LEU A 412 16.62 26.07 -17.95
CA LEU A 412 17.23 26.92 -16.93
C LEU A 412 17.16 26.32 -15.51
N GLU A 413 16.18 25.45 -15.23
CA GLU A 413 16.07 24.71 -13.96
C GLU A 413 17.26 23.76 -13.70
N TYR A 414 17.89 23.24 -14.75
CA TYR A 414 18.91 22.18 -14.70
C TYR A 414 20.32 22.69 -15.02
N LEU A 415 20.49 23.97 -15.34
CA LEU A 415 21.79 24.58 -15.56
C LEU A 415 22.51 24.84 -14.22
N SER A 416 23.83 24.96 -14.28
CA SER A 416 24.62 25.38 -13.11
C SER A 416 24.29 26.82 -12.69
N SER A 417 24.55 27.14 -11.42
CA SER A 417 24.37 28.50 -10.88
C SER A 417 25.09 29.58 -11.70
N ASP A 418 26.26 29.24 -12.23
CA ASP A 418 27.12 30.15 -12.98
C ASP A 418 26.49 30.49 -14.33
N LEU A 419 25.98 29.48 -15.05
CA LEU A 419 25.28 29.66 -16.32
C LEU A 419 23.91 30.34 -16.14
N CYS A 420 23.21 30.04 -15.05
CA CYS A 420 21.94 30.71 -14.70
C CYS A 420 22.12 32.20 -14.39
N SER A 421 23.32 32.61 -13.99
CA SER A 421 23.66 34.01 -13.71
C SER A 421 24.04 34.79 -14.97
N ASP A 422 24.15 34.15 -16.13
CA ASP A 422 24.37 34.81 -17.41
C ASP A 422 23.07 35.49 -17.89
N ALA A 423 23.12 36.81 -18.07
CA ALA A 423 21.97 37.60 -18.47
C ALA A 423 21.44 37.26 -19.88
N THR A 424 22.31 36.82 -20.79
CA THR A 424 21.93 36.45 -22.16
C THR A 424 21.18 35.12 -22.18
N ILE A 425 21.68 34.12 -21.44
CA ILE A 425 21.02 32.82 -21.27
C ILE A 425 19.66 33.01 -20.59
N ALA A 426 19.61 33.74 -19.47
CA ALA A 426 18.38 34.00 -18.74
C ALA A 426 17.33 34.74 -19.60
N LYS A 427 17.75 35.76 -20.37
CA LYS A 427 16.87 36.49 -21.27
C LYS A 427 16.32 35.58 -22.36
N THR A 428 17.17 34.75 -22.97
CA THR A 428 16.79 33.82 -24.04
C THR A 428 15.80 32.76 -23.51
N ALA A 429 16.03 32.24 -22.30
CA ALA A 429 15.13 31.30 -21.63
C ALA A 429 13.73 31.87 -21.45
N VAL A 430 13.67 33.10 -20.93
CA VAL A 430 12.42 33.80 -20.67
C VAL A 430 11.71 34.15 -21.97
N GLN A 431 12.43 34.55 -23.01
CA GLN A 431 11.87 34.81 -24.34
C GLN A 431 11.28 33.55 -24.98
N GLN A 432 11.89 32.39 -24.78
CA GLN A 432 11.39 31.11 -25.26
C GLN A 432 10.16 30.64 -24.46
N ASN A 433 10.21 30.74 -23.12
CA ASN A 433 9.12 30.37 -22.23
C ASN A 433 9.16 31.20 -20.95
N TRP A 434 8.16 32.07 -20.78
CA TRP A 434 8.04 32.96 -19.62
C TRP A 434 8.17 32.26 -18.26
N LYS A 435 7.76 30.99 -18.13
CA LYS A 435 7.85 30.24 -16.86
C LYS A 435 9.30 30.06 -16.39
N ALA A 436 10.27 30.17 -17.30
CA ALA A 436 11.70 30.13 -16.98
C ALA A 436 12.09 31.22 -15.96
N ILE A 437 11.36 32.34 -15.90
CA ILE A 437 11.62 33.44 -14.96
C ILE A 437 11.62 32.99 -13.49
N ARG A 438 10.93 31.88 -13.16
CA ARG A 438 10.93 31.29 -11.82
C ARG A 438 12.33 30.85 -11.38
N PHE A 439 13.16 30.40 -12.33
CA PHE A 439 14.49 29.87 -12.09
C PHE A 439 15.60 30.93 -12.24
N VAL A 440 15.24 32.13 -12.72
CA VAL A 440 16.19 33.23 -12.87
C VAL A 440 16.60 33.73 -11.46
N PRO A 441 17.91 33.88 -11.19
CA PRO A 441 18.41 34.44 -9.94
C PRO A 441 17.80 35.82 -9.63
N ALA A 442 17.57 36.12 -8.34
CA ALA A 442 16.91 37.36 -7.92
C ALA A 442 17.63 38.62 -8.44
N ALA A 443 18.96 38.59 -8.55
CA ALA A 443 19.75 39.70 -9.10
C ALA A 443 19.30 40.07 -10.53
N LEU A 444 19.04 39.09 -11.39
CA LEU A 444 18.60 39.30 -12.77
C LEU A 444 17.09 39.57 -12.88
N ARG A 445 16.28 39.17 -11.89
CA ARG A 445 14.84 39.49 -11.85
C ARG A 445 14.54 40.97 -11.56
N SER A 446 15.56 41.74 -11.17
CA SER A 446 15.53 43.21 -11.14
C SER A 446 15.74 43.86 -12.51
N ASN A 447 16.03 43.09 -13.56
CA ASN A 447 16.13 43.61 -14.92
C ASN A 447 14.72 43.80 -15.52
N ARG A 448 14.36 45.08 -15.70
CA ARG A 448 13.09 45.51 -16.29
C ARG A 448 12.79 44.86 -17.64
N ASP A 449 13.76 44.78 -18.54
CA ASP A 449 13.55 44.29 -19.91
C ASP A 449 13.28 42.77 -19.94
N LEU A 450 13.95 42.03 -19.06
CA LEU A 450 13.74 40.60 -18.87
C LEU A 450 12.33 40.34 -18.32
N LEU A 451 11.93 41.09 -17.27
CA LEU A 451 10.59 40.98 -16.70
C LEU A 451 9.51 41.35 -17.72
N MET A 452 9.70 42.44 -18.47
CA MET A 452 8.77 42.88 -19.50
C MET A 452 8.58 41.81 -20.58
N SER A 453 9.66 41.15 -21.01
CA SER A 453 9.61 40.04 -21.97
C SER A 453 8.77 38.86 -21.47
N ALA A 454 8.81 38.56 -20.16
CA ALA A 454 7.98 37.52 -19.55
C ALA A 454 6.50 37.94 -19.46
N VAL A 455 6.26 39.19 -19.03
CA VAL A 455 4.91 39.78 -18.87
C VAL A 455 4.16 39.84 -20.20
N GLN A 456 4.86 40.16 -21.29
CA GLN A 456 4.29 40.19 -22.64
C GLN A 456 3.75 38.82 -23.10
N GLN A 457 4.36 37.72 -22.64
CA GLN A 457 3.86 36.37 -22.91
C GLN A 457 2.77 35.95 -21.94
N ASN A 458 2.90 36.30 -20.65
CA ASN A 458 1.90 36.03 -19.64
C ASN A 458 1.93 37.08 -18.53
N ALA A 459 0.81 37.78 -18.35
CA ALA A 459 0.64 38.82 -17.35
C ALA A 459 0.95 38.38 -15.90
N LEU A 460 0.71 37.12 -15.55
CA LEU A 460 0.97 36.60 -14.21
C LEU A 460 2.47 36.43 -13.92
N ALA A 461 3.35 36.55 -14.93
CA ALA A 461 4.79 36.58 -14.74
C ALA A 461 5.25 37.73 -13.83
N LEU A 462 4.44 38.79 -13.71
CA LEU A 462 4.68 39.95 -12.83
C LEU A 462 5.02 39.54 -11.40
N ARG A 463 4.45 38.43 -10.91
CA ARG A 463 4.69 37.90 -9.55
C ARG A 463 6.15 37.57 -9.24
N TYR A 464 6.97 37.37 -10.27
CA TYR A 464 8.38 36.99 -10.12
C TYR A 464 9.32 38.19 -10.21
N GLY A 465 8.83 39.35 -10.65
CA GLY A 465 9.61 40.59 -10.70
C GLY A 465 9.99 41.08 -9.31
N THR A 466 11.17 41.70 -9.19
CA THR A 466 11.68 42.23 -7.92
C THR A 466 12.22 43.64 -8.08
N GLY A 467 12.08 44.46 -7.03
CA GLY A 467 12.62 45.83 -7.01
C GLY A 467 12.04 46.71 -8.12
N ASP A 468 12.89 47.55 -8.69
CA ASP A 468 12.51 48.58 -9.66
C ASP A 468 12.10 48.04 -11.05
N ALA A 469 12.27 46.73 -11.29
CA ALA A 469 11.76 46.08 -12.50
C ALA A 469 10.24 46.18 -12.61
N VAL A 470 9.54 46.18 -11.47
CA VAL A 470 8.08 46.21 -11.40
C VAL A 470 7.60 47.66 -11.39
N ASP A 471 7.85 48.37 -12.48
CA ASP A 471 7.46 49.76 -12.64
C ASP A 471 5.98 49.92 -13.07
N ALA A 472 5.53 51.17 -13.16
CA ALA A 472 4.17 51.49 -13.58
C ALA A 472 3.84 51.00 -15.00
N ALA A 473 4.82 51.00 -15.92
CA ALA A 473 4.61 50.60 -17.30
C ALA A 473 4.50 49.08 -17.45
N VAL A 474 5.37 48.31 -16.79
CA VAL A 474 5.33 46.84 -16.73
C VAL A 474 4.06 46.38 -16.02
N SER A 475 3.70 47.04 -14.92
CA SER A 475 2.46 46.76 -14.18
C SER A 475 1.22 47.07 -15.03
N LEU A 476 1.20 48.20 -15.73
CA LEU A 476 0.11 48.55 -16.66
C LEU A 476 0.01 47.53 -17.79
N ALA A 477 1.13 47.12 -18.38
CA ALA A 477 1.17 46.13 -19.46
C ALA A 477 0.64 44.76 -19.00
N ALA A 478 1.06 44.29 -17.80
CA ALA A 478 0.56 43.05 -17.23
C ALA A 478 -0.96 43.11 -16.99
N VAL A 479 -1.41 44.17 -16.29
CA VAL A 479 -2.81 44.33 -15.91
C VAL A 479 -3.71 44.54 -17.13
N SER A 480 -3.22 45.23 -18.17
CA SER A 480 -3.99 45.44 -19.41
C SER A 480 -4.21 44.14 -20.19
N SER A 481 -3.31 43.16 -20.03
CA SER A 481 -3.45 41.84 -20.66
C SER A 481 -4.27 40.86 -19.81
N ASP A 482 -4.12 40.89 -18.48
CA ASP A 482 -4.94 40.10 -17.54
C ASP A 482 -5.13 40.88 -16.24
N TRP A 483 -6.36 41.27 -15.96
CA TRP A 483 -6.72 42.00 -14.74
C TRP A 483 -6.27 41.30 -13.44
N ARG A 484 -6.13 39.96 -13.43
CA ARG A 484 -5.70 39.20 -12.24
C ARG A 484 -4.25 39.47 -11.87
N ALA A 485 -3.44 39.98 -12.80
CA ALA A 485 -2.07 40.41 -12.50
C ALA A 485 -2.04 41.56 -11.49
N LEU A 486 -3.16 42.30 -11.32
CA LEU A 486 -3.29 43.37 -10.34
C LEU A 486 -3.01 42.90 -8.90
N GLN A 487 -3.25 41.62 -8.59
CA GLN A 487 -2.93 41.05 -7.28
C GLN A 487 -1.43 41.17 -6.95
N PHE A 488 -0.56 41.09 -7.97
CA PHE A 488 0.91 41.08 -7.85
C PHE A 488 1.54 42.47 -8.04
N VAL A 489 0.76 43.49 -8.39
CA VAL A 489 1.25 44.87 -8.50
C VAL A 489 1.64 45.40 -7.10
N PRO A 490 2.79 46.07 -6.95
CA PRO A 490 3.19 46.68 -5.68
C PRO A 490 2.15 47.66 -5.14
N LEU A 491 1.97 47.71 -3.82
CA LEU A 491 0.92 48.53 -3.18
C LEU A 491 0.96 50.01 -3.58
N HIS A 492 2.16 50.58 -3.72
CA HIS A 492 2.34 51.98 -4.12
C HIS A 492 1.87 52.26 -5.56
N LEU A 493 1.90 51.27 -6.45
CA LEU A 493 1.38 51.37 -7.83
C LEU A 493 -0.12 51.07 -7.93
N LYS A 494 -0.71 50.39 -6.95
CA LYS A 494 -2.17 50.17 -6.88
C LYS A 494 -2.98 51.45 -6.65
N CYS A 495 -2.32 52.57 -6.39
CA CYS A 495 -2.93 53.90 -6.34
C CYS A 495 -2.98 54.60 -7.71
N ASN A 496 -2.31 54.05 -8.73
CA ASN A 496 -2.33 54.59 -10.08
C ASN A 496 -3.65 54.24 -10.77
N LEU A 497 -4.50 55.25 -10.97
CA LEU A 497 -5.82 55.09 -11.57
C LEU A 497 -5.78 54.51 -12.98
N GLN A 498 -4.71 54.72 -13.76
CA GLN A 498 -4.61 54.11 -15.10
C GLN A 498 -4.52 52.58 -15.01
N ILE A 499 -3.71 52.06 -14.08
CA ILE A 499 -3.53 50.62 -13.85
C ILE A 499 -4.83 50.02 -13.30
N VAL A 500 -5.42 50.66 -12.29
CA VAL A 500 -6.65 50.18 -11.66
C VAL A 500 -7.81 50.20 -12.65
N ASN A 501 -8.01 51.29 -13.38
CA ASN A 501 -9.08 51.39 -14.37
C ASN A 501 -8.88 50.39 -15.52
N ALA A 502 -7.64 50.11 -15.93
CA ALA A 502 -7.35 49.08 -16.93
C ALA A 502 -7.79 47.68 -16.47
N ALA A 503 -7.63 47.35 -15.18
CA ALA A 503 -8.08 46.08 -14.61
C ALA A 503 -9.61 46.02 -14.48
N VAL A 504 -10.21 47.08 -13.93
CA VAL A 504 -11.65 47.14 -13.61
C VAL A 504 -12.50 47.17 -14.87
N LYS A 505 -12.00 47.78 -15.96
CA LYS A 505 -12.63 47.74 -17.28
C LYS A 505 -12.74 46.31 -17.84
N GLN A 506 -11.81 45.43 -17.50
CA GLN A 506 -11.88 44.03 -17.93
C GLN A 506 -12.81 43.22 -17.03
N ASP A 507 -12.68 43.37 -15.70
CA ASP A 507 -13.52 42.68 -14.73
C ASP A 507 -13.68 43.51 -13.44
N PRO A 508 -14.92 43.85 -13.03
CA PRO A 508 -15.16 44.57 -11.79
C PRO A 508 -14.62 43.86 -10.53
N ARG A 509 -14.44 42.54 -10.55
CA ARG A 509 -13.83 41.77 -9.45
C ARG A 509 -12.38 42.19 -9.18
N ALA A 510 -11.70 42.86 -10.12
CA ALA A 510 -10.37 43.42 -9.90
C ALA A 510 -10.31 44.36 -8.68
N LEU A 511 -11.42 45.01 -8.33
CA LEU A 511 -11.51 45.90 -7.15
C LEU A 511 -11.14 45.20 -5.85
N GLN A 512 -11.31 43.87 -5.74
CA GLN A 512 -10.92 43.11 -4.54
C GLN A 512 -9.43 43.23 -4.20
N TYR A 513 -8.59 43.54 -5.19
CA TYR A 513 -7.13 43.66 -5.03
C TYR A 513 -6.65 45.11 -4.84
N VAL A 514 -7.56 46.09 -4.88
CA VAL A 514 -7.30 47.53 -4.81
C VAL A 514 -7.54 48.04 -3.38
N PRO A 515 -6.72 48.96 -2.84
CA PRO A 515 -6.99 49.61 -1.55
C PRO A 515 -8.34 50.34 -1.50
N ARG A 516 -9.03 50.30 -0.35
CA ARG A 516 -10.41 50.82 -0.18
C ARG A 516 -10.57 52.30 -0.51
N ASP A 517 -9.56 53.10 -0.19
CA ASP A 517 -9.47 54.54 -0.47
C ASP A 517 -9.46 54.83 -1.99
N VAL A 518 -8.86 53.93 -2.78
CA VAL A 518 -8.82 54.03 -4.25
C VAL A 518 -10.09 53.44 -4.87
N GLN A 519 -10.68 52.38 -4.28
CA GLN A 519 -11.96 51.82 -4.74
C GLN A 519 -13.07 52.88 -4.78
N MET A 520 -13.15 53.73 -3.75
CA MET A 520 -14.13 54.83 -3.68
C MET A 520 -13.95 55.86 -4.80
N ARG A 521 -12.73 56.07 -5.29
CA ARG A 521 -12.43 57.00 -6.39
C ARG A 521 -12.76 56.43 -7.77
N VAL A 522 -12.71 55.11 -7.92
CA VAL A 522 -13.01 54.39 -9.18
C VAL A 522 -14.51 54.16 -9.37
N LEU A 523 -15.28 54.06 -8.28
CA LEU A 523 -16.73 53.84 -8.28
C LEU A 523 -17.57 55.13 -8.41
N LEU A 524 -16.96 56.31 -8.32
CA LEU A 524 -17.66 57.57 -8.56
C LEU A 524 -17.82 57.77 -10.07
N PRO A 525 -19.06 57.98 -10.59
CA PRO A 525 -19.25 58.29 -12.00
C PRO A 525 -18.42 59.51 -12.36
N THR A 526 -17.85 59.51 -13.56
CA THR A 526 -17.21 60.72 -14.08
C THR A 526 -18.24 61.85 -14.11
N TYR A 527 -17.82 63.08 -13.83
CA TYR A 527 -18.72 64.25 -13.81
C TYR A 527 -19.54 64.39 -15.11
N GLU A 528 -19.04 63.88 -16.23
CA GLU A 528 -19.72 63.81 -17.53
C GLU A 528 -20.88 62.79 -17.59
N GLU A 529 -20.83 61.70 -16.84
CA GLU A 529 -21.92 60.71 -16.75
C GLU A 529 -23.07 61.20 -15.86
N LEU A 530 -22.74 61.97 -14.81
CA LEU A 530 -23.74 62.65 -13.98
C LEU A 530 -24.47 63.75 -14.76
N ASP A 531 -23.75 64.50 -15.60
CA ASP A 531 -24.34 65.58 -16.41
C ASP A 531 -25.35 65.04 -17.46
N LYS A 532 -25.07 63.86 -18.03
CA LYS A 532 -26.01 63.14 -18.92
C LYS A 532 -27.25 62.61 -18.21
N LEU A 533 -27.12 62.19 -16.94
CA LEU A 533 -28.26 61.74 -16.12
C LEU A 533 -29.14 62.91 -15.65
N SER A 534 -28.55 64.09 -15.38
CA SER A 534 -29.32 65.30 -15.07
C SER A 534 -30.04 65.93 -16.26
N GLN A 535 -29.70 65.55 -17.49
CA GLN A 535 -30.34 66.04 -18.72
C GLN A 535 -31.48 65.14 -19.24
N MET A 536 -31.84 64.06 -18.53
CA MET A 536 -33.01 63.26 -18.90
C MET A 536 -34.31 64.01 -18.52
N PRO A 537 -35.26 64.19 -19.46
CA PRO A 537 -36.51 64.89 -19.16
C PRO A 537 -37.32 64.10 -18.13
N GLN A 538 -37.76 64.77 -17.05
CA GLN A 538 -38.67 64.15 -16.08
C GLN A 538 -39.99 63.79 -16.75
N ALA A 539 -40.44 62.56 -16.53
CA ALA A 539 -41.71 62.07 -17.05
C ALA A 539 -42.87 62.93 -16.50
N PRO A 540 -43.79 63.40 -17.35
CA PRO A 540 -44.95 64.15 -16.89
C PRO A 540 -45.89 63.23 -16.10
N THR A 541 -46.33 63.73 -14.94
CA THR A 541 -47.28 63.12 -14.00
C THR A 541 -48.62 62.78 -14.61
#